data_AF-A0A7Z9JFI9-F1
#
_entry.id   AF-A0A7Z9JFI9-F1
#
_cell.length_a   1.000
_cell.length_b   1.000
_cell.length_c   1.000
_cell.angle_alpha   90.00
_cell.angle_beta   90.00
_cell.angle_gamma   90.00
#
_symmetry.space_group_name_H-M   'P 1'
#
loop_
_entity.id
_entity.type
_entity.pdbx_description
1 polymer ?
#
loop_
_entity_poly.entity_id
_entity_poly.type
_entity_poly.pdbx_seq_one_letter_code
_entity_poly.pdbx_strand_id
1 'polypeptide(L)'
;MNYQLKKLSKWLEQNNFEKEAIAVKNLIPLFVYGTLRKDEKNHYRLEGAEFLGERVLFGYARTIGVGPAIIPNDEDDHVLGELYGVEPEVLEKIDEYEGAEYPWELVRLEDGTEVNAYIYKPKQNKEPV
;
A
#
# COMPACT_ATOMS: atom_id res chain seq x y z
N MET A 1 -10.47 19.98 17.24
CA MET A 1 -10.83 19.86 15.80
C MET A 1 -9.82 18.93 15.17
N ASN A 2 -10.25 17.78 14.64
CA ASN A 2 -9.34 16.69 14.30
C ASN A 2 -8.56 16.98 13.00
N TYR A 3 -7.23 16.83 13.02
CA TYR A 3 -6.34 17.11 11.89
C TYR A 3 -6.68 16.25 10.67
N GLN A 4 -7.03 14.97 10.91
CA GLN A 4 -7.41 14.03 9.85
C GLN A 4 -8.62 14.51 9.03
N LEU A 5 -9.62 15.12 9.66
CA LEU A 5 -10.82 15.61 8.96
C LEU A 5 -10.52 16.76 7.99
N LYS A 6 -9.60 17.67 8.36
CA LYS A 6 -9.17 18.77 7.48
C LYS A 6 -8.27 18.32 6.32
N LYS A 7 -7.58 17.20 6.48
CA LYS A 7 -6.71 16.61 5.47
C LYS A 7 -7.54 15.79 4.47
N LEU A 8 -8.51 15.02 4.97
CA LEU A 8 -9.47 14.27 4.15
C LEU A 8 -10.29 15.19 3.24
N SER A 9 -10.85 16.28 3.77
CA SER A 9 -11.64 17.22 2.97
C SER A 9 -10.85 17.84 1.82
N LYS A 10 -9.60 18.24 2.06
CA LYS A 10 -8.72 18.83 1.03
C LYS A 10 -8.26 17.82 -0.03
N TRP A 11 -8.21 16.53 0.30
CA TRP A 11 -7.92 15.45 -0.67
C TRP A 11 -9.14 15.14 -1.56
N LEU A 12 -10.35 15.15 -0.98
CA LEU A 12 -11.61 15.01 -1.72
C LEU A 12 -11.78 16.13 -2.75
N GLU A 13 -11.58 17.39 -2.34
CA GLU A 13 -11.65 18.60 -3.18
C GLU A 13 -10.81 18.55 -4.48
N GLN A 14 -9.82 17.65 -4.59
CA GLN A 14 -8.86 17.62 -5.70
C GLN A 14 -8.99 16.42 -6.66
N ASN A 15 -9.46 15.26 -6.19
CA ASN A 15 -9.62 14.04 -7.01
C ASN A 15 -11.01 13.37 -6.80
N ASN A 16 -12.03 14.22 -6.60
CA ASN A 16 -13.29 13.85 -5.95
C ASN A 16 -13.96 12.59 -6.51
N PHE A 17 -14.04 12.42 -7.84
CA PHE A 17 -14.80 11.31 -8.45
C PHE A 17 -14.22 9.92 -8.17
N GLU A 18 -12.91 9.72 -8.28
CA GLU A 18 -12.28 8.42 -7.96
C GLU A 18 -12.37 8.13 -6.46
N LYS A 19 -12.15 9.15 -5.62
CA LYS A 19 -12.26 9.03 -4.17
C LYS A 19 -13.68 8.69 -3.72
N GLU A 20 -14.68 9.32 -4.33
CA GLU A 20 -16.10 9.02 -4.10
C GLU A 20 -16.48 7.63 -4.62
N ALA A 21 -16.03 7.22 -5.81
CA ALA A 21 -16.31 5.88 -6.34
C ALA A 21 -15.73 4.77 -5.43
N ILE A 22 -14.49 4.92 -4.98
CA ILE A 22 -13.82 4.02 -4.02
C ILE A 22 -14.60 3.97 -2.70
N ALA A 23 -14.96 5.13 -2.14
CA ALA A 23 -15.70 5.20 -0.88
C ALA A 23 -17.13 4.63 -0.98
N VAL A 24 -17.84 4.88 -2.10
CA VAL A 24 -19.20 4.35 -2.35
C VAL A 24 -19.19 2.84 -2.55
N LYS A 25 -18.14 2.27 -3.15
CA LYS A 25 -17.91 0.82 -3.25
C LYS A 25 -17.33 0.21 -1.96
N ASN A 26 -17.01 1.01 -0.94
CA ASN A 26 -16.29 0.58 0.28
C ASN A 26 -14.95 -0.12 -0.01
N LEU A 27 -14.24 0.31 -1.05
CA LEU A 27 -12.93 -0.20 -1.43
C LEU A 27 -11.81 0.43 -0.59
N ILE A 28 -10.81 -0.37 -0.26
CA ILE A 28 -9.62 0.01 0.48
C ILE A 28 -8.48 0.26 -0.53
N PRO A 29 -7.80 1.42 -0.53
CA PRO A 29 -6.68 1.67 -1.43
C PRO A 29 -5.41 0.95 -0.97
N LEU A 30 -4.92 0.02 -1.80
CA LEU A 30 -3.74 -0.81 -1.57
C LEU A 30 -2.69 -0.60 -2.68
N PHE A 31 -1.49 -0.18 -2.29
CA PHE A 31 -0.32 -0.04 -3.16
C PHE A 31 0.55 -1.30 -3.11
N VAL A 32 0.90 -1.84 -4.28
CA VAL A 32 1.71 -3.05 -4.43
C VAL A 32 2.96 -2.82 -5.29
N TYR A 33 4.11 -3.28 -4.79
CA TYR A 33 5.44 -3.10 -5.41
C TYR A 33 6.20 -4.43 -5.59
N GLY A 34 5.55 -5.55 -5.24
CA GLY A 34 6.11 -6.90 -5.17
C GLY A 34 5.26 -7.93 -5.89
N THR A 35 5.20 -9.16 -5.38
CA THR A 35 4.60 -10.30 -6.10
C THR A 35 3.09 -10.22 -6.38
N LEU A 36 2.39 -9.25 -5.80
CA LEU A 36 0.98 -8.95 -6.04
C LEU A 36 0.74 -8.08 -7.28
N ARG A 37 1.80 -7.44 -7.82
CA ARG A 37 1.73 -6.64 -9.05
C ARG A 37 1.19 -7.45 -10.23
N LYS A 38 0.69 -6.77 -11.25
CA LYS A 38 0.27 -7.40 -12.50
C LYS A 38 1.41 -8.25 -13.10
N ASP A 39 1.02 -9.38 -13.67
CA ASP A 39 1.89 -10.37 -14.33
C ASP A 39 2.93 -11.05 -13.40
N GLU A 40 2.92 -10.75 -12.08
CA GLU A 40 3.70 -11.44 -11.05
C GLU A 40 2.96 -12.66 -10.45
N LYS A 41 3.73 -13.58 -9.85
CA LYS A 41 3.27 -14.92 -9.45
C LYS A 41 2.10 -14.98 -8.45
N ASN A 42 1.85 -13.92 -7.68
CA ASN A 42 0.80 -13.85 -6.65
C ASN A 42 -0.34 -12.90 -7.02
N HIS A 43 -0.33 -12.31 -8.22
CA HIS A 43 -1.32 -11.34 -8.70
C HIS A 43 -2.77 -11.82 -8.57
N TYR A 44 -3.01 -13.13 -8.68
CA TYR A 44 -4.32 -13.75 -8.52
C TYR A 44 -5.00 -13.50 -7.16
N ARG A 45 -4.27 -13.02 -6.13
CA ARG A 45 -4.87 -12.55 -4.87
C ARG A 45 -5.60 -11.20 -4.98
N LEU A 46 -5.36 -10.46 -6.05
CA LEU A 46 -6.11 -9.25 -6.42
C LEU A 46 -7.26 -9.55 -7.39
N GLU A 47 -7.72 -10.80 -7.50
CA GLU A 47 -8.92 -11.13 -8.26
C GLU A 47 -10.13 -10.35 -7.69
N GLY A 48 -10.80 -9.59 -8.57
CA GLY A 48 -11.89 -8.67 -8.19
C GLY A 48 -11.45 -7.24 -7.83
N ALA A 49 -10.16 -6.98 -7.62
CA ALA A 49 -9.66 -5.64 -7.29
C ALA A 49 -9.72 -4.67 -8.49
N GLU A 50 -10.07 -3.41 -8.21
CA GLU A 50 -10.12 -2.35 -9.22
C GLU A 50 -8.73 -1.72 -9.41
N PHE A 51 -8.15 -1.80 -10.60
CA PHE A 51 -6.85 -1.20 -10.89
C PHE A 51 -6.98 0.32 -11.07
N LEU A 52 -6.30 1.08 -10.22
CA LEU A 52 -6.33 2.55 -10.17
C LEU A 52 -5.11 3.19 -10.85
N GLY A 53 -4.26 2.39 -11.50
CA GLY A 53 -3.08 2.83 -12.24
C GLY A 53 -1.74 2.59 -11.53
N GLU A 54 -0.65 2.80 -12.27
CA GLU A 54 0.71 2.85 -11.71
C GLU A 54 0.85 4.10 -10.81
N ARG A 55 1.72 4.03 -9.79
CA ARG A 55 2.03 5.11 -8.85
C ARG A 55 3.47 5.02 -8.34
N VAL A 56 4.01 6.14 -7.87
CA VAL A 56 5.29 6.21 -7.16
C VAL A 56 5.07 6.44 -5.66
N LEU A 57 5.81 5.69 -4.83
CA LEU A 57 5.89 5.83 -3.37
C LEU A 57 7.25 6.47 -3.00
N PHE A 58 7.24 7.58 -2.24
CA PHE A 58 8.46 8.27 -1.77
C PHE A 58 8.85 7.91 -0.33
N GLY A 59 10.13 8.03 0.00
CA GLY A 59 10.67 7.78 1.35
C GLY A 59 10.94 6.30 1.64
N TYR A 60 11.02 5.45 0.62
CA TYR A 60 11.19 4.00 0.75
C TYR A 60 12.14 3.46 -0.31
N ALA A 61 12.93 2.44 0.05
CA ALA A 61 13.78 1.69 -0.86
C ALA A 61 13.40 0.20 -0.88
N ARG A 62 13.53 -0.46 -2.03
CA ARG A 62 13.39 -1.93 -2.14
C ARG A 62 14.67 -2.61 -1.67
N THR A 63 14.57 -3.53 -0.71
CA THR A 63 15.71 -4.34 -0.25
C THR A 63 16.07 -5.44 -1.25
N ILE A 64 17.31 -5.93 -1.17
CA ILE A 64 17.83 -7.01 -2.01
C ILE A 64 18.09 -8.24 -1.13
N GLY A 65 17.54 -9.40 -1.52
CA GLY A 65 17.89 -10.71 -0.96
C GLY A 65 16.81 -11.39 -0.10
N VAL A 66 15.78 -10.68 0.39
CA VAL A 66 14.72 -11.23 1.27
C VAL A 66 13.39 -11.47 0.53
N GLY A 67 13.36 -11.18 -0.78
CA GLY A 67 12.12 -11.04 -1.56
C GLY A 67 11.82 -9.56 -1.84
N PRO A 68 10.66 -9.23 -2.43
CA PRO A 68 10.26 -7.84 -2.63
C PRO A 68 9.75 -7.26 -1.32
N ALA A 69 10.64 -6.57 -0.61
CA ALA A 69 10.38 -5.91 0.65
C ALA A 69 10.82 -4.44 0.55
N ILE A 70 9.96 -3.49 0.91
CA ILE A 70 10.37 -2.09 1.12
C ILE A 70 10.71 -1.83 2.59
N ILE A 71 11.61 -0.88 2.81
CA ILE A 71 11.92 -0.27 4.10
C ILE A 71 11.94 1.26 3.95
N PRO A 72 11.63 2.04 5.00
CA PRO A 72 11.84 3.49 4.98
C PRO A 72 13.30 3.82 4.68
N ASN A 73 13.55 4.83 3.85
CA ASN A 73 14.89 5.33 3.51
C ASN A 73 14.86 6.87 3.32
N ASP A 74 15.75 7.45 2.52
CA ASP A 74 15.79 8.90 2.27
C ASP A 74 14.53 9.40 1.52
N GLU A 75 14.14 10.67 1.72
CA GLU A 75 12.90 11.21 1.12
C GLU A 75 12.92 11.26 -0.42
N ASP A 76 14.11 11.31 -1.03
CA ASP A 76 14.34 11.25 -2.49
C ASP A 76 14.23 9.82 -3.07
N ASP A 77 14.29 8.78 -2.24
CA ASP A 77 14.13 7.39 -2.69
C ASP A 77 12.68 7.09 -3.05
N HIS A 78 12.51 6.32 -4.12
CA HIS A 78 11.22 6.05 -4.72
C HIS A 78 11.04 4.60 -5.16
N VAL A 79 9.81 4.10 -4.98
CA VAL A 79 9.40 2.75 -5.38
C VAL A 79 8.27 2.85 -6.40
N LEU A 80 8.51 2.31 -7.60
CA LEU A 80 7.45 2.11 -8.61
C LEU A 80 6.56 0.94 -8.20
N GLY A 81 5.25 1.15 -8.27
CA GLY A 81 4.25 0.13 -8.00
C GLY A 81 2.89 0.47 -8.62
N GLU A 82 1.89 -0.25 -8.17
CA GLU A 82 0.53 -0.24 -8.72
C GLU A 82 -0.46 0.00 -7.59
N LEU A 83 -1.48 0.83 -7.83
CA LEU A 83 -2.53 1.12 -6.86
C LEU A 83 -3.80 0.36 -7.24
N TYR A 84 -4.42 -0.30 -6.26
CA TYR A 84 -5.67 -1.04 -6.39
C TYR A 84 -6.68 -0.59 -5.35
N GLY A 85 -7.96 -0.59 -5.72
CA GLY A 85 -9.07 -0.62 -4.77
C GLY A 85 -9.45 -2.08 -4.48
N VAL A 86 -9.23 -2.55 -3.26
CA VAL A 86 -9.56 -3.91 -2.83
C VAL A 86 -10.78 -3.93 -1.92
N GLU A 87 -11.65 -4.92 -2.06
CA GLU A 87 -12.71 -5.16 -1.07
C GLU A 87 -12.11 -5.70 0.25
N PRO A 88 -12.74 -5.46 1.41
CA PRO A 88 -12.23 -5.97 2.70
C PRO A 88 -11.99 -7.48 2.70
N GLU A 89 -12.88 -8.23 2.07
CA GLU A 89 -12.79 -9.70 1.92
C GLU A 89 -11.62 -10.14 1.01
N VAL A 90 -11.07 -9.26 0.19
CA VAL A 90 -9.84 -9.50 -0.58
C VAL A 90 -8.62 -9.18 0.28
N LEU A 91 -8.66 -8.08 1.04
CA LEU A 91 -7.58 -7.69 1.97
C LEU A 91 -7.33 -8.76 3.05
N GLU A 92 -8.39 -9.32 3.65
CA GLU A 92 -8.27 -10.40 4.65
C GLU A 92 -7.51 -11.63 4.11
N LYS A 93 -7.73 -12.01 2.84
CA LYS A 93 -7.03 -13.12 2.17
C LYS A 93 -5.57 -12.80 1.86
N ILE A 94 -5.19 -11.52 1.81
CA ILE A 94 -3.81 -11.07 1.65
C ILE A 94 -3.13 -11.00 3.04
N ASP A 95 -3.82 -10.51 4.06
CA ASP A 95 -3.36 -10.54 5.47
C ASP A 95 -3.06 -11.99 5.94
N GLU A 96 -3.91 -12.96 5.59
CA GLU A 96 -3.65 -14.40 5.84
C GLU A 96 -2.41 -14.94 5.11
N TYR A 97 -2.06 -14.37 3.94
CA TYR A 97 -0.94 -14.83 3.13
C TYR A 97 0.41 -14.20 3.49
N GLU A 98 0.41 -12.87 3.66
CA GLU A 98 1.60 -12.06 3.98
C GLU A 98 1.97 -12.20 5.47
N GLY A 99 0.96 -12.35 6.34
CA GLY A 99 1.11 -12.69 7.75
C GLY A 99 1.90 -11.68 8.58
N ALA A 100 2.35 -12.11 9.76
CA ALA A 100 2.96 -11.22 10.76
C ALA A 100 4.36 -10.67 10.38
N GLU A 101 4.95 -11.08 9.26
CA GLU A 101 6.24 -10.55 8.76
C GLU A 101 6.08 -9.37 7.81
N TYR A 102 4.88 -9.22 7.25
CA TYR A 102 4.49 -8.14 6.34
C TYR A 102 3.13 -7.57 6.80
N PRO A 103 3.07 -6.78 7.89
CA PRO A 103 1.89 -5.98 8.18
C PRO A 103 1.72 -4.85 7.15
N TRP A 104 0.49 -4.40 6.93
CA TRP A 104 0.25 -3.17 6.17
C TRP A 104 0.36 -1.90 7.03
N GLU A 105 0.89 -0.84 6.45
CA GLU A 105 0.94 0.51 7.03
C GLU A 105 0.44 1.56 6.04
N LEU A 106 0.14 2.76 6.54
CA LEU A 106 -0.19 3.92 5.70
C LEU A 106 1.10 4.51 5.13
N VAL A 107 1.22 4.47 3.80
CA VAL A 107 2.33 5.05 3.03
C VAL A 107 1.85 6.25 2.21
N ARG A 108 2.78 7.12 1.81
CA ARG A 108 2.49 8.32 1.00
C ARG A 108 2.99 8.16 -0.44
N LEU A 109 2.07 8.31 -1.38
CA LEU A 109 2.38 8.41 -2.81
C LEU A 109 2.87 9.81 -3.20
N GLU A 110 3.43 9.93 -4.41
CA GLU A 110 3.99 11.16 -4.98
C GLU A 110 3.04 12.37 -5.03
N ASP A 111 1.73 12.11 -5.19
CA ASP A 111 0.66 13.12 -5.19
C ASP A 111 0.25 13.56 -3.76
N GLY A 112 0.90 13.01 -2.74
CA GLY A 112 0.57 13.20 -1.32
C GLY A 112 -0.57 12.32 -0.81
N THR A 113 -1.16 11.46 -1.65
CA THR A 113 -2.21 10.51 -1.26
C THR A 113 -1.65 9.49 -0.29
N GLU A 114 -2.33 9.34 0.85
CA GLU A 114 -2.08 8.24 1.79
C GLU A 114 -2.95 7.02 1.44
N VAL A 115 -2.29 5.86 1.35
CA VAL A 115 -2.81 4.55 0.95
C VAL A 115 -2.17 3.46 1.81
N ASN A 116 -2.74 2.25 1.82
CA ASN A 116 -2.13 1.12 2.52
C ASN A 116 -1.05 0.46 1.65
N ALA A 117 0.01 -0.06 2.26
CA ALA A 117 0.95 -0.98 1.59
C ALA A 117 1.48 -1.99 2.61
N TYR A 118 1.71 -3.23 2.17
CA TYR A 118 2.39 -4.25 2.97
C TYR A 118 3.87 -3.92 3.10
N ILE A 119 4.41 -3.86 4.32
CA ILE A 119 5.80 -3.47 4.59
C ILE A 119 6.50 -4.59 5.36
N TYR A 120 7.66 -5.02 4.88
CA TYR A 120 8.45 -6.03 5.58
C TYR A 120 8.94 -5.50 6.91
N LYS A 121 8.62 -6.21 8.00
CA LYS A 121 9.22 -5.97 9.31
C LYS A 121 10.13 -7.13 9.67
N PRO A 122 11.46 -6.96 9.63
CA PRO A 122 12.36 -8.00 10.10
C PRO A 122 12.05 -8.30 11.56
N LYS A 123 11.86 -9.60 11.87
CA LYS A 123 11.69 -10.07 13.25
C LYS A 123 12.86 -9.55 14.08
N GLN A 124 12.55 -8.79 15.14
CA GLN A 124 13.58 -8.35 16.08
C GLN A 124 14.20 -9.57 16.75
N ASN A 125 15.38 -9.96 16.28
CA ASN A 125 16.26 -10.83 17.04
C ASN A 125 16.54 -10.13 18.36
N LYS A 126 16.08 -10.71 19.47
CA LYS A 126 16.53 -10.28 20.80
C LYS A 126 18.05 -10.46 20.82
N GLU A 127 18.78 -9.38 21.08
CA GLU A 127 20.22 -9.46 21.30
C GLU A 127 20.49 -10.47 22.45
N PRO A 128 21.48 -11.35 22.31
CA PRO A 128 21.89 -12.20 23.43
C PRO A 128 22.46 -11.32 24.54
N VAL A 129 21.93 -11.50 25.75
CA VAL A 129 22.26 -10.74 26.97
C VAL A 129 23.59 -11.20 27.57
#